data_AF-A0A0D0ACC5-F1
#
_entry.id   AF-A0A0D0ACC5-F1
#
_cell.length_a   1.000
_cell.length_b   1.000
_cell.length_c   1.000
_cell.angle_alpha   90.00
_cell.angle_beta   90.00
_cell.angle_gamma   90.00
#
_symmetry.space_group_name_H-M   'P 1'
#
loop_
_entity.id
_entity.type
_entity.pdbx_description
1 polymer ?
#
loop_
_entity_poly.entity_id
_entity_poly.type
_entity_poly.pdbx_seq_one_letter_code
_entity_poly.pdbx_strand_id
1 'polypeptide(L)'
;TFSTSINAYHLSYDPTHTKMIVNKAAENFSLPDLHPTVSDHLDQVDVHVNHSAVGGRCCAHPGCLLLFEHIQVWCKIWTQSQSFHDPAQLESSQTLYTQPSSSAWPYGRYDSVIVSTGNMHKWPKSGLDRHFFAYLHLIFHPIMTLLYFKTYFAYVEYLNVVTLNNSTGMYILRLNNDWIGNVIPITQIVAPVHLILHFDPKANPQLTIQSSINHAIEFYLNKFWNKELFFMLHVTGR
;
A
#
# COMPACT_ATOMS: atom_id res chain seq x y z
N THR A 1 0.20 16.71 9.07
CA THR A 1 1.51 16.06 8.91
C THR A 1 1.80 15.22 10.13
N PHE A 2 2.33 14.03 9.96
CA PHE A 2 2.83 13.16 11.03
C PHE A 2 4.08 12.43 10.53
N SER A 3 4.90 11.91 11.42
CA SER A 3 6.16 11.26 11.06
C SER A 3 6.46 10.03 11.89
N THR A 4 7.23 9.12 11.31
CA THR A 4 7.96 8.08 12.02
C THR A 4 9.41 8.52 12.21
N SER A 5 10.29 7.63 12.65
CA SER A 5 11.72 7.92 12.77
C SER A 5 12.42 8.14 11.43
N ILE A 6 11.85 7.66 10.32
CA ILE A 6 12.49 7.67 8.99
C ILE A 6 11.67 8.38 7.90
N ASN A 7 10.36 8.53 8.09
CA ASN A 7 9.46 9.08 7.10
C ASN A 7 8.55 10.16 7.69
N ALA A 8 8.32 11.21 6.91
CA ALA A 8 7.26 12.17 7.13
C ALA A 8 6.11 11.93 6.14
N TYR A 9 4.89 12.10 6.62
CA TYR A 9 3.66 11.94 5.86
C TYR A 9 2.82 13.21 5.97
N HIS A 10 2.31 13.67 4.83
CA HIS A 10 1.42 14.81 4.78
C HIS A 10 0.15 14.44 4.01
N LEU A 11 -0.99 14.68 4.64
CA LEU A 11 -2.31 14.64 4.04
C LEU A 11 -2.83 16.08 4.01
N SER A 12 -3.62 16.41 2.99
CA SER A 12 -4.37 17.67 2.97
C SER A 12 -5.27 17.73 4.20
N TYR A 13 -5.48 18.95 4.72
CA TYR A 13 -6.38 19.16 5.86
C TYR A 13 -7.78 18.63 5.54
N ASP A 14 -8.31 19.02 4.38
CA ASP A 14 -9.59 18.52 3.91
C ASP A 14 -9.43 17.17 3.18
N PRO A 15 -10.22 16.14 3.54
CA PRO A 15 -10.30 14.92 2.77
C PRO A 15 -10.94 15.16 1.40
N THR A 16 -10.60 14.33 0.43
CA THR A 16 -11.28 14.32 -0.88
C THR A 16 -12.76 13.98 -0.75
N HIS A 17 -13.10 13.08 0.19
CA HIS A 17 -14.48 12.84 0.61
C HIS A 17 -14.59 12.94 2.13
N THR A 18 -15.34 13.93 2.61
CA THR A 18 -15.47 14.23 4.05
C THR A 18 -16.29 13.22 4.82
N LYS A 19 -17.20 12.51 4.15
CA LYS A 19 -18.06 11.51 4.78
C LYS A 19 -18.53 10.53 3.72
N MET A 20 -18.01 9.32 3.75
CA MET A 20 -18.38 8.24 2.84
C MET A 20 -18.70 6.98 3.65
N ILE A 21 -19.79 6.29 3.31
CA ILE A 21 -20.13 5.00 3.92
C ILE A 21 -19.09 3.97 3.49
N VAL A 22 -18.64 3.10 4.40
CA VAL A 22 -17.61 2.07 4.11
C VAL A 22 -17.99 1.22 2.90
N ASN A 23 -19.22 0.74 2.82
CA ASN A 23 -19.72 -0.03 1.66
C ASN A 23 -19.70 0.79 0.36
N LYS A 24 -19.95 2.09 0.44
CA LYS A 24 -19.87 2.96 -0.73
C LYS A 24 -18.42 3.15 -1.19
N ALA A 25 -17.48 3.22 -0.26
CA ALA A 25 -16.05 3.22 -0.59
C ALA A 25 -15.63 1.89 -1.24
N ALA A 26 -16.09 0.76 -0.69
CA ALA A 26 -15.86 -0.57 -1.25
C ALA A 26 -16.30 -0.65 -2.72
N GLU A 27 -17.51 -0.17 -3.04
CA GLU A 27 -18.00 -0.09 -4.42
C GLU A 27 -17.15 0.85 -5.29
N ASN A 28 -16.92 2.08 -4.83
CA ASN A 28 -16.26 3.12 -5.63
C ASN A 28 -14.81 2.74 -5.98
N PHE A 29 -14.11 2.09 -5.06
CA PHE A 29 -12.73 1.67 -5.23
C PHE A 29 -12.60 0.22 -5.72
N SER A 30 -13.72 -0.48 -5.95
CA SER A 30 -13.75 -1.90 -6.35
C SER A 30 -13.02 -2.83 -5.36
N LEU A 31 -13.25 -2.62 -4.06
CA LEU A 31 -12.64 -3.33 -2.94
C LEU A 31 -13.69 -4.18 -2.20
N PRO A 32 -14.06 -5.36 -2.71
CA PRO A 32 -15.21 -6.14 -2.21
C PRO A 32 -15.05 -6.64 -0.77
N ASP A 33 -13.82 -6.80 -0.29
CA ASP A 33 -13.46 -7.25 1.06
C ASP A 33 -13.17 -6.09 2.03
N LEU A 34 -13.27 -4.82 1.60
CA LEU A 34 -12.91 -3.67 2.45
C LEU A 34 -13.59 -3.71 3.83
N HIS A 35 -14.88 -4.03 3.87
CA HIS A 35 -15.65 -4.06 5.11
C HIS A 35 -15.14 -5.13 6.11
N PRO A 36 -15.04 -6.42 5.75
CA PRO A 36 -14.45 -7.42 6.64
C PRO A 36 -12.98 -7.15 6.96
N THR A 37 -12.16 -6.66 6.02
CA THR A 37 -10.74 -6.35 6.30
C THR A 37 -10.57 -5.24 7.34
N VAL A 38 -11.41 -4.20 7.28
CA VAL A 38 -11.40 -3.14 8.30
C VAL A 38 -11.77 -3.70 9.68
N SER A 39 -12.76 -4.58 9.75
CA SER A 39 -13.17 -5.23 11.00
C SER A 39 -12.03 -6.07 11.60
N ASP A 40 -11.43 -6.95 10.81
CA ASP A 40 -10.31 -7.79 11.23
C ASP A 40 -9.14 -6.96 11.76
N HIS A 41 -8.85 -5.84 11.11
CA HIS A 41 -7.78 -4.97 11.53
C HIS A 41 -8.06 -4.33 12.89
N LEU A 42 -9.28 -3.84 13.12
CA LEU A 42 -9.66 -3.22 14.39
C LEU A 42 -9.66 -4.23 15.53
N ASP A 43 -10.15 -5.44 15.29
CA ASP A 43 -10.13 -6.53 16.27
C ASP A 43 -8.67 -6.89 16.66
N GLN A 44 -7.74 -6.90 15.70
CA GLN A 44 -6.31 -7.14 15.98
C GLN A 44 -5.67 -6.03 16.81
N VAL A 45 -6.08 -4.78 16.61
CA VAL A 45 -5.59 -3.63 17.39
C VAL A 45 -6.04 -3.73 18.86
N ASP A 46 -7.28 -4.16 19.09
CA ASP A 46 -7.85 -4.23 20.45
C ASP A 46 -7.24 -5.36 21.29
N VAL A 47 -6.92 -6.52 20.67
CA VAL A 47 -6.55 -7.72 21.43
C VAL A 47 -5.06 -7.75 21.86
N HIS A 48 -4.22 -6.77 21.50
CA HIS A 48 -2.77 -6.76 21.82
C HIS A 48 -2.03 -8.07 21.47
N VAL A 49 -2.58 -8.89 20.57
CA VAL A 49 -1.98 -10.17 20.18
C VAL A 49 -0.88 -9.91 19.17
N ASN A 50 0.28 -10.50 19.44
CA ASN A 50 1.45 -10.48 18.57
C ASN A 50 1.04 -10.66 17.10
N HIS A 51 1.46 -9.68 16.29
CA HIS A 51 1.33 -9.57 14.85
C HIS A 51 1.16 -10.95 14.16
N SER A 52 -0.07 -11.32 13.82
CA SER A 52 -0.27 -12.40 12.86
C SER A 52 0.17 -11.92 11.49
N ALA A 53 0.79 -12.82 10.73
CA ALA A 53 1.48 -12.56 9.49
C ALA A 53 0.64 -11.66 8.56
N VAL A 54 1.21 -10.50 8.25
CA VAL A 54 0.72 -9.62 7.21
C VAL A 54 0.60 -10.45 5.91
N GLY A 55 -0.63 -10.58 5.40
CA GLY A 55 -0.98 -11.49 4.30
C GLY A 55 -1.94 -12.64 4.67
N GLY A 56 -2.44 -12.70 5.91
CA GLY A 56 -3.50 -13.64 6.30
C GLY A 56 -4.85 -13.36 5.62
N ARG A 57 -5.60 -14.43 5.32
CA ARG A 57 -6.97 -14.35 4.79
C ARG A 57 -7.88 -13.62 5.78
N CYS A 58 -8.76 -12.74 5.30
CA CYS A 58 -9.78 -12.12 6.15
C CYS A 58 -10.61 -13.18 6.86
N CYS A 59 -10.70 -13.06 8.18
CA CYS A 59 -11.45 -13.96 9.07
C CYS A 59 -12.85 -13.42 9.34
N ALA A 60 -13.05 -12.10 9.22
CA ALA A 60 -14.33 -11.46 9.45
C ALA A 60 -15.37 -11.86 8.40
N HIS A 61 -16.60 -12.08 8.87
CA HIS A 61 -17.73 -12.36 8.01
C HIS A 61 -18.11 -11.11 7.20
N PRO A 62 -18.56 -11.21 5.93
CA PRO A 62 -18.97 -10.05 5.12
C PRO A 62 -20.07 -9.17 5.73
N GLY A 63 -20.86 -9.72 6.67
CA GLY A 63 -21.88 -9.00 7.43
C GLY A 63 -21.46 -8.60 8.85
N CYS A 64 -20.16 -8.54 9.16
CA CYS A 64 -19.69 -8.06 10.46
C CYS A 64 -20.18 -6.63 10.74
N LEU A 65 -20.31 -6.25 12.01
CA LEU A 65 -20.70 -4.89 12.39
C LEU A 65 -19.44 -4.08 12.69
N LEU A 66 -19.26 -2.96 12.00
CA LEU A 66 -18.23 -1.98 12.36
C LEU A 66 -18.77 -1.02 13.43
N LEU A 67 -17.88 -0.57 14.31
CA LEU A 67 -18.19 0.46 15.32
C LEU A 67 -18.39 1.86 14.70
N PHE A 68 -18.22 1.99 13.38
CA PHE A 68 -18.50 3.18 12.59
C PHE A 68 -19.04 2.76 11.22
N GLU A 69 -19.86 3.63 10.64
CA GLU A 69 -20.40 3.43 9.29
C GLU A 69 -19.65 4.27 8.25
N HIS A 70 -19.03 5.37 8.68
CA HIS A 70 -18.49 6.40 7.80
C HIS A 70 -16.98 6.55 7.95
N ILE A 71 -16.34 6.87 6.83
CA ILE A 71 -14.91 7.18 6.72
C ILE A 71 -14.71 8.50 5.99
N GLN A 72 -13.63 9.19 6.30
CA GLN A 72 -13.04 10.23 5.47
C GLN A 72 -12.05 9.59 4.50
N VAL A 73 -11.98 10.07 3.26
CA VAL A 73 -11.11 9.49 2.22
C VAL A 73 -10.22 10.56 1.60
N TRP A 74 -8.94 10.22 1.42
CA TRP A 74 -7.97 11.02 0.67
C TRP A 74 -7.57 10.26 -0.60
N CYS A 75 -7.49 10.95 -1.73
CA CYS A 75 -6.98 10.38 -2.98
C CYS A 75 -5.48 10.66 -3.21
N LYS A 76 -4.83 11.33 -2.25
CA LYS A 76 -3.45 11.80 -2.36
C LYS A 76 -2.80 11.89 -0.99
N ILE A 77 -1.55 11.43 -0.90
CA ILE A 77 -0.67 11.63 0.25
C ILE A 77 0.73 12.01 -0.25
N TRP A 78 1.44 12.81 0.53
CA TRP A 78 2.84 13.09 0.30
C TRP A 78 3.69 12.34 1.32
N THR A 79 4.74 11.71 0.84
CA THR A 79 5.74 11.02 1.66
C THR A 79 7.09 11.68 1.46
N GLN A 80 7.88 11.76 2.51
CA GLN A 80 9.26 12.20 2.44
C GLN A 80 10.10 11.33 3.36
N SER A 81 11.17 10.76 2.82
CA SER A 81 12.05 9.86 3.54
C SER A 81 13.39 10.53 3.82
N GLN A 82 14.06 10.07 4.86
CA GLN A 82 15.47 10.38 5.10
C GLN A 82 16.35 9.55 4.15
N SER A 83 17.45 10.12 3.64
CA SER A 83 18.40 9.37 2.82
C SER A 83 19.04 8.26 3.65
N PHE A 84 19.21 7.10 3.03
CA PHE A 84 19.88 5.96 3.64
C PHE A 84 21.39 6.20 3.78
N HIS A 85 22.01 6.83 2.77
CA HIS A 85 23.46 7.05 2.76
C HIS A 85 23.89 8.25 3.61
N ASP A 86 23.05 9.27 3.71
CA ASP A 86 23.26 10.42 4.58
C ASP A 86 22.00 10.76 5.39
N PRO A 87 21.92 10.32 6.65
CA PRO A 87 20.79 10.66 7.52
C PRO A 87 20.62 12.17 7.74
N ALA A 88 21.62 13.01 7.54
CA ALA A 88 21.41 14.47 7.63
C ALA A 88 20.58 15.01 6.46
N GLN A 89 20.45 14.24 5.37
CA GLN A 89 19.76 14.63 4.15
C GLN A 89 18.34 14.03 4.08
N LEU A 90 17.39 14.87 3.66
CA LEU A 90 16.04 14.43 3.31
C LEU A 90 15.94 14.21 1.80
N GLU A 91 15.27 13.13 1.41
CA GLU A 91 14.89 12.89 0.03
C GLU A 91 13.83 13.89 -0.44
N SER A 92 13.68 14.01 -1.75
CA SER A 92 12.59 14.81 -2.32
C SER A 92 11.23 14.22 -1.94
N SER A 93 10.28 15.09 -1.59
CA SER A 93 8.92 14.63 -1.30
C SER A 93 8.29 14.01 -2.55
N GLN A 94 7.69 12.84 -2.36
CA GLN A 94 6.99 12.09 -3.40
C GLN A 94 5.50 12.08 -3.10
N THR A 95 4.70 12.15 -4.17
CA THR A 95 3.25 12.08 -4.08
C THR A 95 2.80 10.67 -4.42
N LEU A 96 1.95 10.10 -3.57
CA LEU A 96 1.21 8.87 -3.81
C LEU A 96 -0.26 9.19 -4.09
N TYR A 97 -0.85 8.47 -5.04
CA TYR A 97 -2.24 8.61 -5.46
C TYR A 97 -3.04 7.32 -5.22
N THR A 98 -4.29 7.52 -4.83
CA THR A 98 -5.30 6.48 -4.64
C THR A 98 -6.63 6.95 -5.21
N GLN A 99 -6.70 7.05 -6.54
CA GLN A 99 -7.86 7.61 -7.22
C GLN A 99 -8.73 6.48 -7.80
N PRO A 100 -10.03 6.42 -7.48
CA PRO A 100 -10.90 5.40 -8.03
C PRO A 100 -11.15 5.64 -9.51
N SER A 101 -11.80 4.67 -10.16
CA SER A 101 -12.19 4.78 -11.56
C SER A 101 -13.02 6.03 -11.82
N SER A 102 -12.65 6.76 -12.88
CA SER A 102 -13.28 8.01 -13.30
C SER A 102 -13.17 8.17 -14.82
N SER A 103 -13.79 9.20 -15.39
CA SER A 103 -13.69 9.47 -16.84
C SER A 103 -12.25 9.71 -17.30
N ALA A 104 -11.40 10.32 -16.46
CA ALA A 104 -9.99 10.54 -16.76
C ALA A 104 -9.12 9.29 -16.52
N TRP A 105 -9.54 8.43 -15.59
CA TRP A 105 -8.83 7.21 -15.19
C TRP A 105 -9.82 6.04 -15.13
N PRO A 106 -10.16 5.40 -16.25
CA PRO A 106 -11.21 4.36 -16.30
C PRO A 106 -10.95 3.16 -15.37
N TYR A 107 -9.69 2.97 -15.00
CA TYR A 107 -9.18 1.87 -14.18
C TYR A 107 -8.69 2.32 -12.80
N GLY A 108 -8.90 3.59 -12.47
CA GLY A 108 -8.30 4.23 -11.31
C GLY A 108 -6.82 4.55 -11.50
N ARG A 109 -6.22 5.14 -10.47
CA ARG A 109 -4.80 5.45 -10.39
C ARG A 109 -4.31 5.10 -8.99
N TYR A 110 -3.52 4.04 -8.91
CA TYR A 110 -3.03 3.47 -7.66
C TYR A 110 -1.52 3.35 -7.74
N ASP A 111 -0.82 4.06 -6.86
CA ASP A 111 0.63 3.97 -6.77
C ASP A 111 1.05 2.74 -5.96
N SER A 112 2.20 2.18 -6.30
CA SER A 112 2.78 1.03 -5.59
C SER A 112 3.72 1.49 -4.48
N VAL A 113 3.74 0.75 -3.38
CA VAL A 113 4.54 1.04 -2.18
C VAL A 113 5.24 -0.21 -1.67
N ILE A 114 6.32 0.00 -0.91
CA ILE A 114 6.86 -1.00 0.01
C ILE A 114 6.31 -0.72 1.41
N VAL A 115 5.91 -1.77 2.11
CA VAL A 115 5.25 -1.71 3.42
C VAL A 115 6.02 -2.56 4.42
N SER A 116 6.13 -2.07 5.65
CA SER A 116 6.74 -2.79 6.77
C SER A 116 5.68 -3.55 7.58
N THR A 117 5.95 -4.82 7.92
CA THR A 117 4.98 -5.68 8.62
C THR A 117 4.94 -5.52 10.15
N GLY A 118 5.59 -4.50 10.74
CA GLY A 118 5.44 -4.23 12.17
C GLY A 118 6.49 -3.33 12.82
N ASN A 119 6.18 -2.88 14.05
CA ASN A 119 6.81 -1.74 14.73
C ASN A 119 8.21 -2.01 15.29
N MET A 120 8.64 -3.27 15.32
CA MET A 120 9.89 -3.69 15.97
C MET A 120 11.11 -3.78 15.04
N HIS A 121 10.92 -3.59 13.73
CA HIS A 121 11.98 -3.86 12.75
C HIS A 121 12.36 -2.56 12.04
N LYS A 122 13.68 -2.32 11.97
CA LYS A 122 14.22 -1.08 11.43
C LYS A 122 14.44 -1.25 9.94
N TRP A 123 13.52 -0.76 9.11
CA TRP A 123 13.88 -0.46 7.73
C TRP A 123 15.15 0.42 7.73
N PRO A 124 16.17 0.11 6.93
CA PRO A 124 16.24 -0.99 5.95
C PRO A 124 16.96 -2.24 6.43
N LYS A 125 17.44 -2.30 7.67
CA LYS A 125 18.31 -3.39 8.19
C LYS A 125 17.72 -4.79 8.05
N SER A 126 16.40 -4.91 7.99
CA SER A 126 15.69 -6.19 7.82
C SER A 126 15.45 -6.60 6.36
N GLY A 127 15.78 -5.76 5.38
CA GLY A 127 15.62 -6.10 3.96
C GLY A 127 14.20 -6.50 3.58
N LEU A 128 14.09 -7.54 2.76
CA LEU A 128 12.79 -8.14 2.40
C LEU A 128 12.18 -8.98 3.53
N ASP A 129 12.96 -9.36 4.56
CA ASP A 129 12.38 -9.99 5.73
C ASP A 129 11.46 -8.97 6.41
N ARG A 130 10.18 -9.30 6.48
CA ARG A 130 9.12 -8.45 7.07
C ARG A 130 8.81 -7.16 6.32
N HIS A 131 9.09 -7.13 5.02
CA HIS A 131 8.59 -6.10 4.12
C HIS A 131 7.92 -6.74 2.91
N PHE A 132 6.88 -6.09 2.39
CA PHE A 132 6.18 -6.55 1.20
C PHE A 132 5.87 -5.37 0.29
N PHE A 133 5.63 -5.68 -0.98
CA PHE A 133 5.20 -4.69 -1.97
C PHE A 133 3.69 -4.75 -2.09
N ALA A 134 3.07 -3.61 -2.37
CA ALA A 134 1.63 -3.55 -2.55
C ALA A 134 1.20 -2.40 -3.45
N TYR A 135 0.02 -2.52 -4.05
CA TYR A 135 -0.72 -1.38 -4.59
C TYR A 135 -1.48 -0.69 -3.46
N LEU A 136 -1.44 0.64 -3.46
CA LEU A 136 -2.17 1.47 -2.52
C LEU A 136 -3.53 1.85 -3.15
N HIS A 137 -4.63 1.30 -2.64
CA HIS A 137 -5.95 1.50 -3.25
C HIS A 137 -6.79 2.57 -2.57
N LEU A 138 -6.71 2.68 -1.25
CA LEU A 138 -7.54 3.60 -0.48
C LEU A 138 -6.74 4.18 0.68
N ILE A 139 -6.87 5.49 0.92
CA ILE A 139 -6.41 6.14 2.14
C ILE A 139 -7.62 6.69 2.88
N PHE A 140 -7.78 6.32 4.15
CA PHE A 140 -8.97 6.69 4.90
C PHE A 140 -8.74 6.90 6.40
N HIS A 141 -9.73 7.55 7.00
CA HIS A 141 -9.82 7.74 8.44
C HIS A 141 -11.24 7.40 8.93
N PRO A 142 -11.41 6.47 9.88
CA PRO A 142 -12.70 6.18 10.51
C PRO A 142 -13.32 7.40 11.18
N ILE A 143 -14.61 7.65 10.95
CA ILE A 143 -15.37 8.64 11.70
C ILE A 143 -16.03 7.93 12.88
N MET A 144 -15.31 7.78 13.97
CA MET A 144 -15.83 7.22 15.24
C MET A 144 -16.28 8.33 16.19
N THR A 145 -17.42 8.12 16.85
CA THR A 145 -18.02 9.10 17.78
C THR A 145 -17.35 9.12 19.16
N LEU A 146 -16.63 8.06 19.55
CA LEU A 146 -16.24 7.83 20.96
C LEU A 146 -14.73 7.62 21.21
N LEU A 147 -13.91 7.45 20.17
CA LEU A 147 -12.46 7.27 20.33
C LEU A 147 -11.71 8.28 19.46
N TYR A 148 -10.73 8.96 20.06
CA TYR A 148 -9.72 9.73 19.34
C TYR A 148 -8.75 8.76 18.64
N PHE A 149 -9.25 7.98 17.69
CA PHE A 149 -8.36 7.39 16.70
C PHE A 149 -7.72 8.56 15.97
N LYS A 150 -6.41 8.75 16.13
CA LYS A 150 -5.62 9.70 15.32
C LYS A 150 -4.88 8.99 14.19
N THR A 151 -5.20 7.72 13.98
CA THR A 151 -4.54 6.86 13.00
C THR A 151 -5.24 6.99 11.67
N TYR A 152 -4.45 7.25 10.64
CA TYR A 152 -4.88 7.16 9.26
C TYR A 152 -4.49 5.80 8.72
N PHE A 153 -5.38 5.20 7.96
CA PHE A 153 -5.23 3.86 7.43
C PHE A 153 -5.15 3.89 5.91
N ALA A 154 -4.61 2.80 5.38
CA ALA A 154 -4.57 2.53 3.97
C ALA A 154 -5.05 1.10 3.71
N TYR A 155 -5.84 0.92 2.66
CA TYR A 155 -6.09 -0.41 2.09
C TYR A 155 -5.03 -0.65 1.02
N VAL A 156 -4.40 -1.82 1.08
CA VAL A 156 -3.35 -2.24 0.16
C VAL A 156 -3.61 -3.63 -0.41
N GLU A 157 -3.21 -3.85 -1.66
CA GLU A 157 -3.26 -5.16 -2.32
C GLU A 157 -1.85 -5.71 -2.53
N TYR A 158 -1.62 -6.94 -2.09
CA TYR A 158 -0.28 -7.54 -2.05
C TYR A 158 0.32 -7.86 -3.42
N LEU A 159 1.62 -7.62 -3.52
CA LEU A 159 2.48 -8.05 -4.61
C LEU A 159 3.51 -9.03 -4.08
N ASN A 160 3.38 -10.29 -4.50
CA ASN A 160 4.28 -11.36 -4.12
C ASN A 160 5.60 -11.26 -4.88
N VAL A 161 6.72 -11.32 -4.17
CA VAL A 161 8.04 -11.45 -4.81
C VAL A 161 8.16 -12.88 -5.35
N VAL A 162 8.21 -13.03 -6.67
CA VAL A 162 8.33 -14.33 -7.33
C VAL A 162 9.78 -14.77 -7.38
N THR A 163 10.65 -13.93 -7.94
CA THR A 163 12.07 -14.26 -8.14
C THR A 163 12.89 -13.02 -8.46
N LEU A 164 14.22 -13.14 -8.41
CA LEU A 164 15.15 -12.15 -8.95
C LEU A 164 15.53 -12.56 -10.37
N ASN A 165 15.26 -11.71 -11.36
CA ASN A 165 15.74 -11.95 -12.72
C ASN A 165 17.24 -11.65 -12.77
N ASN A 166 18.08 -12.68 -12.94
CA ASN A 166 19.55 -12.54 -12.94
C ASN A 166 20.08 -11.69 -14.10
N SER A 167 19.36 -11.62 -15.23
CA SER A 167 19.81 -10.87 -16.41
C SER A 167 19.62 -9.37 -16.21
N THR A 168 18.48 -8.97 -15.65
CA THR A 168 18.17 -7.56 -15.38
C THR A 168 18.61 -7.13 -13.99
N GLY A 169 18.83 -8.08 -13.08
CA GLY A 169 19.02 -7.86 -11.65
C GLY A 169 17.84 -7.10 -11.05
N MET A 170 16.60 -7.42 -11.43
CA MET A 170 15.37 -6.82 -10.89
C MET A 170 14.46 -7.91 -10.31
N TYR A 171 13.75 -7.61 -9.22
CA TYR A 171 12.75 -8.52 -8.67
C TYR A 171 11.51 -8.55 -9.57
N ILE A 172 10.98 -9.75 -9.82
CA ILE A 172 9.68 -9.96 -10.44
C ILE A 172 8.65 -10.06 -9.32
N LEU A 173 7.65 -9.19 -9.39
CA LEU A 173 6.51 -9.12 -8.48
C LEU A 173 5.26 -9.61 -9.20
N ARG A 174 4.36 -10.28 -8.49
CA ARG A 174 3.11 -10.82 -9.04
C ARG A 174 1.92 -10.44 -8.16
N LEU A 175 0.84 -9.99 -8.79
CA LEU A 175 -0.45 -9.79 -8.14
C LEU A 175 -1.00 -11.12 -7.63
N ASN A 176 -1.61 -11.11 -6.44
CA ASN A 176 -2.26 -12.30 -5.94
C ASN A 176 -3.62 -12.48 -6.64
N ASN A 177 -3.93 -13.69 -7.11
CA ASN A 177 -5.15 -13.95 -7.86
C ASN A 177 -6.42 -13.89 -7.00
N ASP A 178 -6.28 -13.91 -5.67
CA ASP A 178 -7.42 -14.03 -4.75
C ASP A 178 -8.09 -12.68 -4.41
N TRP A 179 -7.62 -11.52 -4.91
CA TRP A 179 -8.22 -10.19 -4.65
C TRP A 179 -8.54 -9.96 -3.16
N ILE A 180 -7.59 -10.29 -2.29
CA ILE A 180 -7.68 -10.03 -0.85
C ILE A 180 -6.60 -9.04 -0.48
N GLY A 181 -7.01 -7.85 -0.06
CA GLY A 181 -6.12 -6.82 0.42
C GLY A 181 -5.95 -6.86 1.93
N ASN A 182 -5.35 -5.81 2.46
CA ASN A 182 -5.21 -5.62 3.90
C ASN A 182 -5.32 -4.14 4.26
N VAL A 183 -5.73 -3.87 5.51
CA VAL A 183 -5.71 -2.55 6.09
C VAL A 183 -4.45 -2.40 6.94
N ILE A 184 -3.72 -1.33 6.69
CA ILE A 184 -2.50 -0.97 7.41
C ILE A 184 -2.58 0.48 7.92
N PRO A 185 -1.92 0.82 9.03
CA PRO A 185 -1.62 2.22 9.33
C PRO A 185 -0.72 2.80 8.24
N ILE A 186 -0.97 4.05 7.83
CA ILE A 186 -0.14 4.74 6.81
C ILE A 186 1.33 4.80 7.23
N THR A 187 1.61 4.83 8.53
CA THR A 187 2.97 4.83 9.07
C THR A 187 3.79 3.58 8.71
N GLN A 188 3.15 2.49 8.26
CA GLN A 188 3.82 1.30 7.75
C GLN A 188 4.29 1.43 6.30
N ILE A 189 3.85 2.46 5.55
CA ILE A 189 4.32 2.72 4.19
C ILE A 189 5.77 3.23 4.24
N VAL A 190 6.71 2.44 3.76
CA VAL A 190 8.13 2.77 3.84
C VAL A 190 8.54 3.75 2.74
N ALA A 191 8.16 3.48 1.50
CA ALA A 191 8.51 4.30 0.36
C ALA A 191 7.62 3.95 -0.85
N PRO A 192 7.41 4.88 -1.80
CA PRO A 192 6.89 4.54 -3.11
C PRO A 192 7.87 3.64 -3.86
N VAL A 193 7.32 2.74 -4.67
CA VAL A 193 8.08 1.93 -5.62
C VAL A 193 7.54 2.14 -7.02
N HIS A 194 8.38 1.92 -8.02
CA HIS A 194 7.99 2.00 -9.41
C HIS A 194 8.00 0.61 -10.04
N LEU A 195 6.90 0.24 -10.68
CA LEU A 195 6.75 -1.03 -11.36
C LEU A 195 6.84 -0.85 -12.87
N ILE A 196 7.52 -1.78 -13.53
CA ILE A 196 7.58 -1.88 -15.00
C ILE A 196 6.87 -3.18 -15.38
N LEU A 197 6.06 -3.16 -16.42
CA LEU A 197 5.37 -4.36 -16.89
C LEU A 197 6.39 -5.46 -17.24
N HIS A 198 6.14 -6.67 -16.74
CA HIS A 198 6.82 -7.85 -17.23
C HIS A 198 6.03 -8.39 -18.42
N PHE A 199 6.54 -8.18 -19.63
CA PHE A 199 5.89 -8.70 -20.83
C PHE A 199 6.26 -10.16 -21.05
N ASP A 200 5.23 -10.99 -21.18
CA ASP A 200 5.36 -12.33 -21.75
C ASP A 200 5.80 -12.25 -23.22
N PRO A 201 6.33 -13.35 -23.79
CA PRO A 201 6.71 -13.41 -25.21
C PRO A 201 5.59 -13.01 -26.18
N LYS A 202 4.32 -13.08 -25.75
CA LYS A 202 3.16 -12.60 -26.49
C LYS A 202 2.54 -11.40 -25.76
N ALA A 203 2.71 -10.21 -26.34
CA ALA A 203 2.09 -9.00 -25.81
C ALA A 203 0.55 -9.09 -25.88
N ASN A 204 -0.13 -8.77 -24.76
CA ASN A 204 -1.58 -8.62 -24.75
C ASN A 204 -1.96 -7.30 -25.45
N PRO A 205 -2.73 -7.32 -26.56
CA PRO A 205 -3.06 -6.12 -27.32
C PRO A 205 -3.96 -5.13 -26.55
N GLN A 206 -4.54 -5.56 -25.43
CA GLN A 206 -5.34 -4.70 -24.54
C GLN A 206 -4.48 -3.90 -23.56
N LEU A 207 -3.16 -4.12 -23.52
CA LEU A 207 -2.24 -3.35 -22.68
C LEU A 207 -2.02 -1.95 -23.28
N THR A 208 -2.57 -0.96 -22.60
CA THR A 208 -2.33 0.46 -22.83
C THR A 208 -1.67 1.04 -21.57
N ILE A 209 -1.16 2.26 -21.64
CA ILE A 209 -0.64 2.98 -20.47
C ILE A 209 -1.67 3.03 -19.33
N GLN A 210 -2.97 3.06 -19.65
CA GLN A 210 -4.04 3.19 -18.68
C GLN A 210 -4.59 1.85 -18.19
N SER A 211 -4.51 0.80 -19.00
CA SER A 211 -5.09 -0.53 -18.69
C SER A 211 -4.04 -1.54 -18.21
N SER A 212 -2.76 -1.17 -18.25
CA SER A 212 -1.66 -2.10 -18.03
C SER A 212 -1.65 -2.73 -16.65
N ILE A 213 -1.98 -1.97 -15.60
CA ILE A 213 -2.02 -2.48 -14.23
C ILE A 213 -3.10 -3.55 -14.06
N ASN A 214 -4.22 -3.43 -14.77
CA ASN A 214 -5.36 -4.34 -14.62
C ASN A 214 -5.27 -5.60 -15.49
N HIS A 215 -4.45 -5.58 -16.54
CA HIS A 215 -4.28 -6.73 -17.43
C HIS A 215 -2.94 -7.45 -17.24
N ALA A 216 -1.97 -6.84 -16.55
CA ALA A 216 -0.71 -7.47 -16.23
C ALA A 216 -0.77 -8.15 -14.87
N ILE A 217 -0.23 -9.37 -14.82
CA ILE A 217 -0.16 -10.17 -13.60
C ILE A 217 1.22 -10.02 -12.96
N GLU A 218 2.23 -9.65 -13.75
CA GLU A 218 3.63 -9.58 -13.33
C GLU A 218 4.31 -8.25 -13.68
N PHE A 219 5.21 -7.85 -12.80
CA PHE A 219 5.92 -6.57 -12.88
C PHE A 219 7.37 -6.73 -12.45
N TYR A 220 8.28 -6.01 -13.10
CA TYR A 220 9.61 -5.75 -12.59
C TYR A 220 9.59 -4.61 -11.57
N LEU A 221 10.22 -4.81 -10.42
CA LEU A 221 10.57 -3.72 -9.52
C LEU A 221 11.70 -2.89 -10.15
N ASN A 222 11.42 -1.63 -10.46
CA ASN A 222 12.35 -0.76 -11.19
C ASN A 222 13.51 -0.31 -10.29
N LYS A 223 14.66 -0.99 -10.40
CA LYS A 223 15.89 -0.63 -9.69
C LYS A 223 16.47 0.74 -10.05
N PHE A 224 16.08 1.32 -11.18
CA PHE A 224 16.60 2.62 -11.64
C PHE A 224 15.82 3.81 -11.05
N TRP A 225 14.63 3.56 -10.51
CA TRP A 225 13.78 4.60 -9.95
C TRP A 225 14.33 5.13 -8.62
N ASN A 226 14.65 4.22 -7.70
CA ASN A 226 15.23 4.56 -6.42
C ASN A 226 16.41 3.61 -6.14
N LYS A 227 17.62 4.12 -6.36
CA LYS A 227 18.86 3.35 -6.17
C LYS A 227 19.10 3.01 -4.71
N GLU A 228 18.76 3.91 -3.78
CA GLU A 228 18.90 3.65 -2.35
C GLU A 228 17.97 2.52 -1.92
N LEU A 229 16.70 2.55 -2.33
CA LEU A 229 15.76 1.46 -2.08
C LEU A 229 16.33 0.12 -2.56
N PHE A 230 16.85 0.09 -3.78
CA PHE A 230 17.37 -1.14 -4.34
C PHE A 230 18.63 -1.64 -3.63
N PHE A 231 19.53 -0.71 -3.24
CA PHE A 231 20.70 -1.00 -2.43
C PHE A 231 20.30 -1.58 -1.07
N MET A 232 19.33 -0.94 -0.40
CA MET A 232 18.76 -1.38 0.87
C MET A 232 18.25 -2.82 0.77
N LEU A 233 17.48 -3.15 -0.27
CA LEU A 233 16.97 -4.51 -0.52
C LEU A 233 18.08 -5.55 -0.76
N HIS A 234 19.16 -5.17 -1.46
CA HIS A 234 20.23 -6.10 -1.83
C HIS A 234 21.24 -6.35 -0.71
N VAL A 235 21.57 -5.33 0.06
CA VAL A 235 22.62 -5.42 1.10
C VAL A 235 22.13 -6.16 2.34
N THR A 236 20.82 -6.12 2.60
CA THR A 236 20.22 -6.70 3.80
C THR A 236 19.51 -8.03 3.56
N GLY A 237 19.43 -8.46 2.30
CA GLY A 237 18.97 -9.80 1.90
C GLY A 237 20.08 -10.86 1.85
N ARG A 238 21.25 -10.60 2.44
CA ARG A 238 22.37 -11.55 2.60
C ARG A 238 22.59 -11.91 4.06
#